data_AF-A0A931IDZ4-F1
#
_entry.id   AF-A0A931IDZ4-F1
#
_cell.length_a   1.000
_cell.length_b   1.000
_cell.length_c   1.000
_cell.angle_alpha   90.00
_cell.angle_beta   90.00
_cell.angle_gamma   90.00
#
_symmetry.space_group_name_H-M   'P 1'
#
loop_
_entity.id
_entity.type
_entity.pdbx_description
1 polymer ?
#
loop_
_entity_poly.entity_id
_entity_poly.type
_entity_poly.pdbx_seq_one_letter_code
_entity_poly.pdbx_strand_id
1 'polypeptide(L)'
;MKAIGVVSVELAEDVDAVRPVLDHIAERHDLTIIEVFTFDPVEPGWVFRLLETIGLRRAHAVVVESLEHVHEAGAAVRGIADLHSRAGSWQYRPSGGQTRASELPETLR
;
A
#
# COMPACT_ATOMS: atom_id res chain seq x y z
N MET A 1 -8.65 4.50 -9.01
CA MET A 1 -8.94 4.21 -7.58
C MET A 1 -7.83 4.79 -6.69
N LYS A 2 -8.07 5.03 -5.39
CA LYS A 2 -7.06 5.63 -4.50
C LYS A 2 -5.96 4.63 -4.13
N ALA A 3 -4.70 5.05 -4.13
CA ALA A 3 -3.57 4.24 -3.71
C ALA A 3 -2.62 4.98 -2.75
N ILE A 4 -1.94 4.22 -1.90
CA ILE A 4 -0.79 4.68 -1.11
C ILE A 4 0.47 4.21 -1.83
N GLY A 5 1.37 5.15 -2.17
CA GLY A 5 2.73 4.81 -2.57
C GLY A 5 3.55 4.45 -1.34
N VAL A 6 4.39 3.43 -1.40
CA VAL A 6 5.18 2.97 -0.26
C VAL A 6 6.66 2.91 -0.64
N VAL A 7 7.50 3.57 0.16
CA VAL A 7 8.94 3.68 -0.06
C VAL A 7 9.69 3.28 1.20
N SER A 8 10.65 2.36 1.05
CA SER A 8 11.61 2.05 2.12
C SER A 8 12.73 3.10 2.11
N VAL A 9 13.03 3.68 3.27
CA VAL A 9 14.15 4.63 3.40
C VAL A 9 15.52 3.95 3.27
N GLU A 10 15.61 2.62 3.42
CA GLU A 10 16.84 1.88 3.10
C GLU A 10 17.09 1.77 1.59
N LEU A 11 16.03 1.76 0.78
CA LEU A 11 16.14 1.63 -0.67
C LEU A 11 16.39 2.95 -1.38
N ALA A 12 15.92 4.04 -0.79
CA ALA A 12 16.00 5.35 -1.39
C ALA A 12 16.28 6.40 -0.33
N GLU A 13 17.46 6.99 -0.41
CA GLU A 13 17.81 8.20 0.33
C GLU A 13 16.94 9.40 -0.11
N ASP A 14 16.36 9.33 -1.31
CA ASP A 14 15.51 10.36 -1.90
C ASP A 14 14.17 9.79 -2.40
N VAL A 15 13.09 10.15 -1.70
CA VAL A 15 11.71 9.77 -2.04
C VAL A 15 11.29 10.34 -3.39
N ASP A 16 11.77 11.54 -3.75
CA ASP A 16 11.42 12.19 -5.02
C ASP A 16 12.03 11.45 -6.21
N ALA A 17 13.13 10.72 -6.02
CA ALA A 17 13.71 9.85 -7.04
C ALA A 17 12.86 8.59 -7.31
N VAL A 18 12.13 8.08 -6.31
CA VAL A 18 11.28 6.89 -6.43
C VAL A 18 9.88 7.24 -6.93
N ARG A 19 9.42 8.47 -6.70
CA ARG A 19 8.07 8.91 -7.06
C ARG A 19 7.67 8.67 -8.52
N PRO A 20 8.50 8.98 -9.55
CA PRO A 20 8.17 8.67 -10.95
C PRO A 20 7.93 7.19 -11.21
N VAL A 21 8.60 6.32 -10.47
CA VAL A 21 8.42 4.86 -10.58
C VAL A 21 7.06 4.45 -10.04
N LEU A 22 6.69 4.97 -8.87
CA LEU A 22 5.39 4.69 -8.27
C LEU A 22 4.25 5.23 -9.15
N ASP A 23 4.41 6.45 -9.66
CA ASP A 23 3.43 7.07 -10.57
C ASP A 23 3.23 6.21 -11.82
N HIS A 24 4.31 5.73 -12.45
CA HIS A 24 4.22 4.84 -13.62
C HIS A 24 3.52 3.51 -13.34
N ILE A 25 3.74 2.92 -12.16
CA ILE A 25 3.02 1.70 -11.74
C ILE A 25 1.54 2.02 -11.51
N ALA A 26 1.23 3.14 -10.85
CA ALA A 26 -0.13 3.55 -10.57
C ALA A 26 -0.92 3.83 -11.85
N GLU A 27 -0.34 4.56 -12.81
CA GLU A 27 -0.93 4.86 -14.11
C GLU A 27 -1.29 3.59 -14.89
N ARG A 28 -0.40 2.59 -14.92
CA ARG A 28 -0.65 1.30 -15.58
C ARG A 28 -1.88 0.56 -15.04
N HIS A 29 -2.27 0.86 -13.80
CA HIS A 29 -3.34 0.16 -13.09
C HIS A 29 -4.56 1.07 -12.80
N ASP A 30 -4.66 2.23 -13.46
CA ASP A 30 -5.74 3.20 -13.24
C ASP A 30 -5.87 3.62 -11.76
N LEU A 31 -4.73 3.70 -11.07
CA LEU A 31 -4.60 4.12 -9.68
C LEU A 31 -4.13 5.57 -9.60
N THR A 32 -4.54 6.24 -8.53
CA THR A 32 -4.08 7.59 -8.20
C THR A 32 -3.40 7.53 -6.84
N ILE A 33 -2.10 7.80 -6.80
CA ILE A 33 -1.36 7.92 -5.54
C ILE A 33 -1.82 9.20 -4.85
N ILE A 34 -2.45 9.04 -3.69
CA ILE A 34 -2.96 10.17 -2.90
C ILE A 34 -2.00 10.57 -1.78
N GLU A 35 -1.08 9.67 -1.43
CA GLU A 35 -0.11 9.85 -0.36
C GLU A 35 1.06 8.88 -0.57
N VAL A 36 2.27 9.30 -0.18
CA VAL A 36 3.45 8.44 -0.14
C VAL A 36 3.81 8.20 1.32
N PHE A 37 3.79 6.93 1.71
CA PHE A 37 4.18 6.45 3.03
C PHE A 37 5.62 5.95 2.99
N THR A 38 6.48 6.57 3.78
CA THR A 38 7.87 6.16 3.96
C THR A 38 8.01 5.31 5.21
N PHE A 39 8.82 4.26 5.15
CA PHE A 39 9.11 3.44 6.32
C PHE A 39 10.56 3.01 6.39
N ASP A 40 11.02 2.77 7.61
CA ASP A 40 12.24 2.04 7.90
C ASP A 40 11.86 0.58 8.21
N PRO A 41 12.36 -0.42 7.45
CA PRO A 41 12.05 -1.82 7.68
C PRO A 41 12.55 -2.33 9.04
N VAL A 42 13.56 -1.70 9.66
CA VAL A 42 14.02 -2.06 11.01
C VAL A 42 13.18 -1.42 12.12
N GLU A 43 12.36 -0.42 11.81
CA GLU A 43 11.51 0.23 12.80
C GLU A 43 10.30 -0.64 13.16
N PRO A 44 10.15 -1.08 14.42
CA PRO A 44 9.03 -1.92 14.81
C PRO A 44 7.70 -1.19 14.59
N GLY A 45 6.74 -1.89 13.99
CA GLY A 45 5.36 -1.40 13.84
C GLY A 45 5.09 -0.50 12.63
N TRP A 46 6.05 -0.35 11.70
CA TRP A 46 5.80 0.33 10.43
C TRP A 46 4.61 -0.25 9.66
N VAL A 47 4.43 -1.58 9.70
CA VAL A 47 3.31 -2.26 9.04
C VAL A 47 1.98 -1.77 9.62
N PHE A 48 1.86 -1.66 10.95
CA PHE A 48 0.62 -1.17 11.58
C PHE A 48 0.28 0.26 11.16
N ARG A 49 1.28 1.15 11.10
CA ARG A 49 1.10 2.53 10.61
C ARG A 49 0.70 2.57 9.14
N LEU A 50 1.25 1.69 8.31
CA LEU A 50 0.83 1.54 6.92
C LEU A 50 -0.63 1.11 6.83
N LEU A 51 -1.04 0.08 7.58
CA LEU A 51 -2.42 -0.42 7.59
C LEU A 51 -3.41 0.67 8.09
N GLU A 52 -3.04 1.40 9.13
CA GLU A 52 -3.81 2.53 9.64
C GLU A 52 -3.95 3.63 8.58
N THR A 53 -2.87 3.98 7.89
CA THR A 53 -2.87 4.97 6.80
C THR A 53 -3.79 4.55 5.66
N ILE A 54 -3.73 3.28 5.24
CA ILE A 54 -4.63 2.70 4.23
C ILE A 54 -6.09 2.86 4.65
N GLY A 55 -6.41 2.52 5.90
CA GLY A 55 -7.76 2.63 6.46
C GLY A 55 -8.26 4.07 6.54
N LEU A 56 -7.47 4.97 7.14
CA LEU A 56 -7.80 6.40 7.30
C LEU A 56 -8.02 7.10 5.96
N ARG A 57 -7.19 6.78 4.96
CA ARG A 57 -7.28 7.37 3.62
C ARG A 57 -8.27 6.67 2.70
N ARG A 58 -8.84 5.55 3.15
CA ARG A 58 -9.68 4.65 2.34
C ARG A 58 -8.99 4.29 1.02
N ALA A 59 -7.71 3.94 1.11
CA ALA A 59 -6.95 3.50 -0.03
C ALA A 59 -7.38 2.10 -0.45
N HIS A 60 -7.44 1.90 -1.76
CA HIS A 60 -7.89 0.65 -2.38
C HIS A 60 -6.71 -0.25 -2.72
N ALA A 61 -5.53 0.36 -2.89
CA ALA A 61 -4.32 -0.28 -3.31
C ALA A 61 -3.10 0.32 -2.60
N VAL A 62 -2.04 -0.47 -2.55
CA VAL A 62 -0.69 -0.09 -2.18
C VAL A 62 0.19 -0.28 -3.41
N VAL A 63 0.98 0.75 -3.73
CA VAL A 63 1.94 0.74 -4.83
C VAL A 63 3.34 0.76 -4.24
N VAL A 64 4.15 -0.24 -4.58
CA VAL A 64 5.55 -0.39 -4.14
C VAL A 64 6.45 -0.54 -5.36
N GLU A 65 7.70 -0.12 -5.29
CA GLU A 65 8.65 -0.39 -6.37
C GLU A 65 8.95 -1.90 -6.47
N SER A 66 9.34 -2.49 -5.34
CA SER A 66 9.68 -3.90 -5.19
C SER A 66 8.97 -4.48 -3.98
N LEU A 67 8.59 -5.75 -4.09
CA LEU A 67 7.88 -6.47 -3.04
C LEU A 67 8.81 -7.03 -1.98
N GLU A 68 10.11 -7.06 -2.24
CA GLU A 68 11.11 -7.65 -1.35
C GLU A 68 10.99 -7.09 0.08
N HIS A 69 10.83 -5.77 0.20
CA HIS A 69 10.72 -5.06 1.49
C HIS A 69 9.34 -5.14 2.13
N VAL A 70 8.34 -5.60 1.38
CA VAL A 70 6.96 -5.76 1.86
C VAL A 70 6.57 -7.23 1.88
N HIS A 71 7.48 -8.16 1.60
CA HIS A 71 7.15 -9.57 1.38
C HIS A 71 6.61 -10.22 2.66
N GLU A 72 7.29 -10.00 3.78
CA GLU A 72 6.86 -10.49 5.10
C GLU A 72 5.55 -9.83 5.55
N ALA A 73 5.32 -8.57 5.19
CA ALA A 73 4.08 -7.82 5.45
C ALA A 73 2.99 -8.05 4.40
N GLY A 74 3.28 -8.75 3.31
CA GLY A 74 2.45 -8.80 2.12
C GLY A 74 1.12 -9.52 2.37
N ALA A 75 1.09 -10.48 3.29
CA ALA A 75 -0.15 -11.11 3.75
C ALA A 75 -1.07 -10.13 4.48
N ALA A 76 -0.53 -9.29 5.36
CA ALA A 76 -1.30 -8.30 6.12
C ALA A 76 -1.85 -7.19 5.19
N VAL A 77 -1.03 -6.69 4.28
CA VAL A 77 -1.44 -5.67 3.30
C VAL A 77 -2.53 -6.20 2.37
N ARG A 78 -2.36 -7.43 1.83
CA ARG A 78 -3.38 -8.12 1.01
C ARG A 78 -4.64 -8.49 1.79
N GLY A 79 -4.63 -8.33 3.11
CA GLY A 79 -5.78 -8.46 3.98
C GLY A 79 -6.65 -7.21 4.05
N ILE A 80 -6.25 -6.07 3.42
CA ILE A 80 -7.07 -4.85 3.39
C ILE A 80 -7.01 -4.05 2.06
N ALA A 81 -5.99 -4.25 1.22
CA ALA A 81 -5.80 -3.52 -0.03
C ALA A 81 -5.13 -4.39 -1.11
N ASP A 82 -5.32 -4.01 -2.38
CA ASP A 82 -4.57 -4.58 -3.50
C ASP A 82 -3.09 -4.17 -3.41
N LEU A 83 -2.16 -5.01 -3.87
CA LEU A 83 -0.72 -4.70 -3.86
C LEU A 83 -0.17 -4.70 -5.29
N HIS A 84 0.43 -3.59 -5.71
CA HIS A 84 0.95 -3.39 -7.06
C HIS A 84 2.44 -3.07 -7.04
N SER A 85 3.18 -3.68 -7.95
CA SER A 85 4.63 -3.49 -8.11
C SER A 85 5.04 -3.58 -9.58
N ARG A 86 6.33 -3.32 -9.87
CA ARG A 86 6.88 -3.57 -11.21
C ARG A 86 6.76 -5.04 -11.65
N ALA A 87 6.93 -5.97 -10.71
CA ALA A 87 6.92 -7.41 -10.98
C ALA A 87 5.51 -7.99 -11.17
N GLY A 88 4.47 -7.23 -10.84
CA GLY A 88 3.08 -7.64 -10.96
C GLY A 88 2.21 -7.12 -9.82
N SER A 89 0.96 -7.59 -9.82
CA SER A 89 -0.08 -7.22 -8.86
C SER A 89 -0.62 -8.43 -8.11
N TRP A 90 -0.86 -8.29 -6.81
CA TRP A 90 -1.61 -9.23 -5.99
C TRP A 90 -2.90 -8.59 -5.54
N GLN A 91 -4.01 -9.23 -5.87
CA GLN A 91 -5.31 -8.77 -5.42
C GLN A 91 -5.51 -9.05 -3.93
N TYR A 92 -6.23 -8.13 -3.31
CA TYR A 92 -6.86 -8.30 -2.02
C TYR A 92 -7.64 -9.63 -1.97
N ARG A 93 -7.40 -10.43 -0.93
CA ARG A 93 -8.17 -11.65 -0.65
C ARG A 93 -8.54 -11.66 0.82
N PRO A 94 -9.81 -11.38 1.17
CA PRO A 94 -10.24 -11.49 2.55
C PRO A 94 -10.12 -12.94 3.00
N SER A 95 -9.37 -13.18 4.08
CA SER A 95 -9.49 -14.42 4.83
C SER A 95 -10.80 -14.36 5.64
N GLY A 96 -11.91 -14.79 5.02
CA GLY A 96 -13.13 -15.18 5.75
C GLY A 96 -13.92 -14.08 6.45
N GLY A 97 -14.21 -12.94 5.79
CA GLY A 97 -15.39 -12.12 6.14
C GLY A 97 -15.18 -10.65 6.50
N GLN A 98 -13.98 -10.08 6.34
CA GLN A 98 -13.81 -8.62 6.48
C GLN A 98 -14.08 -7.90 5.17
N THR A 99 -14.93 -6.87 5.22
CA THR A 99 -15.29 -6.01 4.09
C THR A 99 -14.13 -5.06 3.78
N ARG A 100 -13.90 -4.80 2.49
CA ARG A 100 -12.91 -3.85 1.96
C ARG A 100 -13.01 -2.50 2.68
N ALA A 101 -11.89 -1.85 3.03
CA ALA A 101 -11.87 -0.54 3.70
C ALA A 101 -12.56 0.61 2.91
N SER A 102 -12.94 0.38 1.66
CA SER A 102 -13.80 1.27 0.87
C SER A 102 -15.27 1.24 1.31
N GLU A 103 -15.68 0.20 2.02
CA GLU A 103 -17.01 -0.01 2.58
C GLU A 103 -16.90 -0.13 4.10
N LEU A 104 -16.66 1.00 4.77
CA LEU A 104 -16.90 1.05 6.22
C LEU A 104 -18.35 0.64 6.49
N PRO A 105 -18.61 -0.27 7.44
CA PRO A 105 -19.96 -0.62 7.82
C PRO A 105 -20.73 0.63 8.26
N GLU A 106 -22.00 0.73 7.88
CA GLU A 106 -22.89 1.86 8.20
C GLU A 106 -23.04 2.15 9.71
N THR A 107 -22.56 1.26 10.56
CA THR A 107 -22.60 1.37 12.03
C THR A 107 -21.63 2.40 12.63
N LEU A 108 -20.81 3.06 11.80
CA LEU A 108 -19.90 4.13 12.23
C LEU A 108 -20.20 5.50 11.59
N ARG A 109 -21.44 5.74 11.13
CA ARG A 109 -21.93 7.06 10.72
C ARG A 109 -22.59 7.82 11.86
#